data_AF-A0A2S0S467-F1
#
_entry.id   AF-A0A2S0S467-F1
#
_cell.length_a   1.000
_cell.length_b   1.000
_cell.length_c   1.000
_cell.angle_alpha   90.00
_cell.angle_beta   90.00
_cell.angle_gamma   90.00
#
_symmetry.space_group_name_H-M   'P 1'
#
loop_
_entity.id
_entity.type
_entity.pdbx_description
1 polymer ?
#
loop_
_entity_poly.entity_id
_entity_poly.type
_entity_poly.pdbx_seq_one_letter_code
_entity_poly.pdbx_strand_id
1 'polypeptide(L)'
;MVYKLYRFYRTSAKAHLELTPELDEIIIGSMLGDLSAEKRNDNSNTRLQFKQTTLNEPYINHLYSLFKNYCGSKPKIMYKFDSRPDKMKEYSSIKFQTLSLPCFNKYRKIFYNS
;
A
#
# COMPACT_ATOMS: atom_id res chain seq x y z
N MET A 1 -0.60 -38.50 -8.70
CA MET A 1 -1.80 -37.81 -8.20
C MET A 1 -1.37 -36.74 -7.21
N VAL A 2 -1.28 -35.48 -7.63
CA VAL A 2 -0.79 -34.38 -6.76
C VAL A 2 -1.99 -33.79 -6.03
N TYR A 3 -2.03 -33.94 -4.71
CA TYR A 3 -3.05 -33.33 -3.86
C TYR A 3 -2.91 -31.81 -3.91
N LYS A 4 -3.84 -31.13 -4.58
CA LYS A 4 -4.00 -29.67 -4.48
C LYS A 4 -4.49 -29.38 -3.05
N LEU A 5 -3.58 -28.96 -2.17
CA LEU A 5 -3.94 -28.39 -0.87
C LEU A 5 -4.81 -27.15 -1.13
N TYR A 6 -6.13 -27.29 -0.99
CA TYR A 6 -7.05 -26.17 -0.98
C TYR A 6 -6.78 -25.34 0.28
N ARG A 7 -5.92 -24.32 0.14
CA ARG A 7 -5.85 -23.26 1.14
C ARG A 7 -7.20 -22.54 1.12
N PHE A 8 -7.99 -22.68 2.19
CA PHE A 8 -9.10 -21.78 2.45
C PHE A 8 -8.53 -20.37 2.62
N TYR A 9 -8.56 -19.59 1.55
CA TYR A 9 -8.17 -18.18 1.61
C TYR A 9 -9.26 -17.46 2.40
N ARG A 10 -8.94 -17.08 3.64
CA ARG A 10 -9.82 -16.26 4.45
C ARG A 10 -9.91 -14.88 3.78
N THR A 11 -11.06 -14.61 3.15
CA THR A 11 -11.37 -13.28 2.61
C THR A 11 -11.27 -12.26 3.74
N SER A 12 -10.71 -11.09 3.45
CA SER A 12 -10.69 -9.99 4.43
C SER A 12 -12.11 -9.67 4.88
N ALA A 13 -12.35 -9.54 6.18
CA ALA A 13 -13.65 -9.09 6.71
C ALA A 13 -14.07 -7.71 6.14
N LYS A 14 -13.09 -6.95 5.64
CA LYS A 14 -13.25 -5.63 5.01
C LYS A 14 -13.34 -5.68 3.47
N ALA A 15 -13.54 -6.85 2.87
CA ALA A 15 -13.60 -6.99 1.40
C ALA A 15 -14.80 -6.27 0.77
N HIS A 16 -15.83 -5.96 1.56
CA HIS A 16 -17.01 -5.20 1.16
C HIS A 16 -16.79 -3.68 1.16
N LEU A 17 -15.63 -3.18 1.61
CA LEU A 17 -15.37 -1.74 1.61
C LEU A 17 -15.24 -1.21 0.19
N GLU A 18 -16.01 -0.16 -0.09
CA GLU A 18 -15.96 0.60 -1.33
C GLU A 18 -15.33 1.97 -1.08
N LEU A 19 -14.74 2.52 -2.13
CA LEU A 19 -14.09 3.82 -2.08
C LEU A 19 -15.11 4.92 -2.36
N THR A 20 -14.97 6.05 -1.66
CA THR A 20 -15.70 7.26 -2.01
C THR A 20 -15.09 7.87 -3.28
N PRO A 21 -15.85 8.69 -4.03
CA PRO A 21 -15.31 9.39 -5.21
C PRO A 21 -14.05 10.22 -4.89
N GLU A 22 -14.03 10.88 -3.73
CA GLU A 22 -12.87 11.65 -3.26
C GLU A 22 -11.63 10.77 -3.06
N LEU A 23 -11.78 9.61 -2.39
CA LEU A 23 -10.66 8.68 -2.22
C LEU A 23 -10.19 8.12 -3.55
N ASP A 24 -11.09 7.93 -4.51
CA ASP A 24 -10.73 7.49 -5.84
C ASP A 24 -9.80 8.50 -6.54
N GLU A 25 -10.16 9.78 -6.54
CA GLU A 25 -9.34 10.86 -7.11
C GLU A 25 -7.99 10.99 -6.40
N ILE A 26 -7.97 10.92 -5.07
CA ILE A 26 -6.74 10.95 -4.27
C ILE A 26 -5.83 9.78 -4.63
N ILE A 27 -6.38 8.58 -4.83
CA ILE A 27 -5.58 7.42 -5.25
C ILE A 27 -5.01 7.66 -6.65
N ILE A 28 -5.80 8.13 -7.62
CA ILE A 28 -5.30 8.41 -8.97
C ILE A 28 -4.14 9.42 -8.92
N GLY A 29 -4.32 10.53 -8.22
CA GLY A 29 -3.26 11.53 -8.05
C GLY A 29 -2.01 10.97 -7.36
N SER A 30 -2.21 10.15 -6.32
CA SER A 30 -1.10 9.53 -5.59
C SER A 30 -0.33 8.50 -6.44
N MET A 31 -1.04 7.72 -7.27
CA MET A 31 -0.47 6.70 -8.17
C MET A 31 0.42 7.30 -9.26
N LEU A 32 0.18 8.56 -9.64
CA LEU A 32 1.04 9.32 -10.56
C LEU A 32 2.35 9.79 -9.89
N GLY A 33 2.42 9.77 -8.56
CA GLY A 33 3.60 10.13 -7.78
C GLY A 33 4.24 8.92 -7.10
N ASP A 34 4.14 8.89 -5.77
CA ASP A 34 4.89 7.95 -4.92
C ASP A 34 4.09 6.71 -4.45
N LEU A 35 2.80 6.61 -4.80
CA LEU A 35 1.99 5.48 -4.36
C LEU A 35 2.27 4.21 -5.19
N SER A 36 2.43 3.09 -4.50
CA SER A 36 2.61 1.78 -5.14
C SER A 36 1.40 0.89 -4.92
N ALA A 37 0.86 0.31 -5.99
CA ALA A 37 -0.17 -0.73 -5.94
C ALA A 37 0.47 -2.10 -6.09
N GLU A 38 0.49 -2.90 -5.03
CA GLU A 38 1.19 -4.18 -4.99
C GLU A 38 0.20 -5.36 -4.90
N LYS A 39 0.52 -6.45 -5.62
CA LYS A 39 -0.09 -7.77 -5.42
C LYS A 39 0.97 -8.72 -4.87
N ARG A 40 0.61 -9.53 -3.85
CA ARG A 40 1.51 -10.55 -3.29
C ARG A 40 1.70 -11.73 -4.24
N ASN A 41 0.67 -12.05 -5.01
CA ASN A 41 0.64 -13.05 -6.07
C ASN A 41 -0.54 -12.75 -7.04
N ASP A 42 -0.61 -13.46 -8.16
CA ASP A 42 -1.62 -13.21 -9.20
C ASP A 42 -3.06 -13.36 -8.71
N ASN A 43 -3.29 -14.23 -7.73
CA ASN A 43 -4.60 -14.50 -7.15
C ASN A 43 -4.93 -13.60 -5.93
N SER A 44 -4.04 -12.69 -5.55
CA SER A 44 -4.25 -11.80 -4.40
C SER A 44 -4.90 -10.49 -4.82
N ASN A 45 -5.71 -9.91 -3.93
CA ASN A 45 -6.15 -8.53 -4.11
C ASN A 45 -4.98 -7.54 -3.96
N THR A 46 -5.15 -6.38 -4.57
CA THR A 46 -4.18 -5.29 -4.53
C THR A 46 -4.18 -4.62 -3.16
N ARG A 47 -3.00 -4.27 -2.66
CA ARG A 47 -2.81 -3.34 -1.54
C ARG A 47 -2.10 -2.09 -2.01
N LEU A 48 -2.39 -0.97 -1.37
CA LEU A 48 -1.71 0.30 -1.57
C LEU A 48 -0.61 0.47 -0.53
N GLN A 49 0.59 0.85 -0.97
CA GLN A 49 1.73 1.15 -0.11
C GLN A 49 2.08 2.64 -0.20
N PHE A 50 1.85 3.34 0.90
CA PHE A 50 2.25 4.74 1.06
C PHE A 50 3.58 4.79 1.81
N LYS A 51 4.57 5.49 1.24
CA LYS A 51 5.88 5.67 1.85
C LYS A 51 6.40 7.06 1.53
N GLN A 52 6.92 7.72 2.55
CA GLN A 52 7.53 9.03 2.43
C GLN A 52 8.78 9.12 3.31
N THR A 53 9.60 10.15 3.08
CA THR A 53 10.64 10.53 4.05
C THR A 53 9.97 10.99 5.35
N THR A 54 10.66 10.88 6.48
CA THR A 54 10.15 11.37 7.78
C THR A 54 9.95 12.89 7.81
N LEU A 55 10.60 13.64 6.93
CA LEU A 55 10.38 15.08 6.77
C LEU A 55 8.94 15.40 6.35
N ASN A 56 8.28 14.48 5.65
CA ASN A 56 6.90 14.60 5.17
C ASN A 56 5.91 13.85 6.08
N GLU A 57 6.22 13.70 7.37
CA GLU A 57 5.35 13.03 8.33
C GLU A 57 3.90 13.58 8.37
N PRO A 58 3.67 14.91 8.36
CA PRO A 58 2.30 15.43 8.37
C PRO A 58 1.48 14.95 7.17
N TYR A 59 2.10 14.89 5.99
CA TYR A 59 1.43 14.43 4.77
C TYR A 59 1.05 12.96 4.85
N ILE A 60 1.96 12.09 5.29
CA ILE A 60 1.63 10.66 5.38
C ILE A 60 0.61 10.37 6.48
N ASN A 61 0.62 11.14 7.57
CA ASN A 61 -0.37 11.01 8.64
C ASN A 61 -1.75 11.49 8.16
N HIS A 62 -1.80 12.54 7.34
CA HIS A 62 -3.04 12.95 6.67
C HIS A 62 -3.57 11.85 5.75
N LEU A 63 -2.74 11.28 4.86
CA LEU A 63 -3.14 10.15 4.01
C LEU A 63 -3.61 8.96 4.85
N TYR A 64 -2.90 8.62 5.93
CA TYR A 64 -3.33 7.55 6.82
C TYR A 64 -4.70 7.84 7.45
N SER A 65 -5.00 9.09 7.80
CA SER A 65 -6.31 9.46 8.36
C SER A 65 -7.45 9.16 7.39
N LEU A 66 -7.24 9.41 6.09
CA LEU A 66 -8.19 9.14 5.01
C LEU A 66 -8.35 7.62 4.78
N PHE A 67 -7.24 6.87 4.82
CA PHE A 67 -7.23 5.43 4.54
C PHE A 67 -7.33 4.53 5.78
N LYS A 68 -7.55 5.10 6.98
CA LYS A 68 -7.48 4.38 8.27
C LYS A 68 -8.36 3.14 8.30
N ASN A 69 -9.57 3.22 7.74
CA ASN A 69 -10.52 2.11 7.71
C ASN A 69 -10.06 0.94 6.81
N TYR A 70 -9.19 1.20 5.85
CA TYR A 70 -8.63 0.20 4.93
C TYR A 70 -7.33 -0.41 5.45
N CYS A 71 -6.78 0.10 6.55
CA CYS A 71 -5.51 -0.33 7.11
C CYS A 71 -5.69 -1.37 8.24
N GLY A 72 -4.66 -2.20 8.43
CA GLY A 72 -4.55 -3.13 9.57
C GLY A 72 -3.61 -2.66 10.67
N SER A 73 -2.78 -1.65 10.40
CA SER A 73 -1.80 -1.10 11.34
C SER A 73 -1.60 0.40 11.11
N LYS A 74 -1.17 1.10 12.15
CA LYS A 74 -0.72 2.49 12.07
C LYS A 74 0.56 2.63 11.21
N PRO A 75 0.89 3.85 10.74
CA PRO A 75 2.17 4.12 10.09
C PRO A 75 3.36 3.73 10.98
N LYS A 76 4.42 3.27 10.34
CA LYS A 76 5.67 2.84 10.99
C LYS A 76 6.84 3.60 10.41
N ILE A 77 7.71 4.07 11.30
CA ILE A 77 9.01 4.62 10.93
C ILE A 77 9.96 3.45 10.67
N MET A 78 10.76 3.59 9.63
CA MET A 78 11.79 2.65 9.20
C MET A 78 13.10 3.40 9.01
N TYR A 79 14.18 2.79 9.48
CA TYR A 79 15.54 3.27 9.32
C TYR A 79 16.29 2.38 8.32
N LYS A 80 17.12 2.99 7.49
CA LYS A 80 17.99 2.30 6.55
C LYS A 80 19.34 3.01 6.51
N PHE A 81 20.39 2.30 6.85
CA PHE A 81 21.75 2.78 6.65
C PHE A 81 22.18 2.54 5.20
N ASP A 82 22.74 3.57 4.57
CA ASP A 82 23.35 3.49 3.24
C ASP A 82 24.86 3.38 3.39
N SER A 83 25.38 2.17 3.25
CA SER A 83 26.80 1.83 3.41
C SER A 83 27.64 2.05 2.15
N ARG A 84 27.09 2.72 1.12
CA ARG A 84 27.89 3.06 -0.06
C ARG A 84 28.96 4.09 0.31
N PRO A 85 30.22 3.95 -0.16
CA PRO A 85 31.34 4.79 0.26
C PRO A 85 31.11 6.30 0.10
N ASP A 86 30.31 6.70 -0.88
CA ASP A 86 29.96 8.09 -1.20
C ASP A 86 28.85 8.69 -0.32
N LYS A 87 28.14 7.87 0.46
CA LYS A 87 26.94 8.31 1.21
C LYS A 87 27.05 8.12 2.71
N MET A 88 27.45 6.94 3.18
CA MET A 88 27.65 6.59 4.59
C MET A 88 26.67 7.29 5.55
N LYS A 89 25.37 7.16 5.29
CA LYS A 89 24.31 7.95 5.95
C LYS A 89 23.10 7.11 6.28
N GLU A 90 22.49 7.38 7.43
CA GLU A 90 21.19 6.83 7.79
C GLU A 90 20.04 7.65 7.17
N TYR A 91 19.08 6.94 6.59
CA TYR A 91 17.84 7.48 6.08
C TYR A 91 16.68 6.94 6.90
N SER A 92 15.76 7.82 7.28
CA SER A 92 14.49 7.43 7.88
C SER A 92 13.34 7.68 6.91
N SER A 93 12.38 6.77 6.93
CA SER A 93 11.15 6.86 6.15
C SER A 93 9.98 6.44 7.01
N ILE A 94 8.80 6.97 6.73
CA ILE A 94 7.55 6.57 7.35
C ILE A 94 6.69 5.91 6.28
N LYS A 95 6.01 4.82 6.64
CA LYS A 95 5.13 4.10 5.71
C LYS A 95 3.92 3.50 6.38
N PHE A 96 2.84 3.36 5.63
CA PHE A 96 1.73 2.48 5.96
C PHE A 96 1.24 1.77 4.71
N GLN A 97 0.44 0.73 4.90
CA GLN A 97 -0.17 0.00 3.79
C GLN A 97 -1.60 -0.36 4.13
N THR A 98 -2.43 -0.42 3.10
CA THR A 98 -3.78 -0.96 3.23
C THR A 98 -3.74 -2.48 3.34
N LEU A 99 -4.86 -3.07 3.74
CA LEU A 99 -5.13 -4.47 3.48
C LEU A 99 -5.24 -4.71 1.96
N SER A 100 -5.02 -5.96 1.55
CA SER A 100 -5.31 -6.39 0.18
C SER A 100 -6.82 -6.49 -0.03
N LEU A 101 -7.43 -5.51 -0.70
CA LEU A 101 -8.88 -5.39 -0.85
C LEU A 101 -9.30 -5.31 -2.33
N PRO A 102 -10.48 -5.85 -2.70
CA PRO A 102 -10.94 -5.86 -4.09
C PRO A 102 -11.06 -4.46 -4.71
N CYS A 103 -11.49 -3.46 -3.93
CA CYS A 103 -11.69 -2.08 -4.38
C CYS A 103 -10.41 -1.43 -4.95
N PHE A 104 -9.22 -1.93 -4.58
CA PHE A 104 -7.94 -1.42 -5.11
C PHE A 104 -7.50 -2.07 -6.42
N ASN A 105 -8.14 -3.16 -6.87
CA ASN A 105 -7.71 -3.90 -8.06
C ASN A 105 -7.78 -3.06 -9.34
N LYS A 106 -8.73 -2.12 -9.42
CA LYS A 106 -8.87 -1.22 -10.58
C LYS A 106 -7.61 -0.39 -10.82
N TYR A 107 -6.95 0.10 -9.76
CA TYR A 107 -5.74 0.91 -9.88
C TYR A 107 -4.54 0.13 -10.38
N ARG A 108 -4.36 -1.11 -9.91
CA ARG A 108 -3.31 -1.98 -10.46
C ARG A 108 -3.52 -2.22 -11.95
N LYS A 109 -4.76 -2.45 -12.37
CA LYS A 109 -5.11 -2.66 -13.78
C LYS A 109 -4.76 -1.43 -14.63
N ILE A 110 -5.12 -0.23 -14.17
CA ILE A 110 -4.88 1.02 -14.89
C ILE A 110 -3.38 1.33 -15.05
N PHE A 111 -2.58 1.14 -13.99
CA PHE A 111 -1.19 1.66 -13.97
C PHE A 111 -0.09 0.64 -14.26
N TYR A 112 -0.38 -0.66 -14.18
CA TYR A 112 0.66 -1.70 -14.30
C TYR A 112 0.35 -2.78 -15.32
N ASN A 113 -0.90 -2.90 -15.76
CA ASN A 113 -1.33 -3.88 -16.75
C ASN A 113 -1.85 -3.19 -18.02
N SER A 114 -1.33 -1.99 -18.31
CA SER A 114 -1.50 -1.33 -19.61
C SER A 114 -0.75 -2.08 -20.71
#